data_AF-A0A6G9AUU3-F1
#
_entry.id   AF-A0A6G9AUU3-F1
#
_cell.length_a   1.000
_cell.length_b   1.000
_cell.length_c   1.000
_cell.angle_alpha   90.00
_cell.angle_beta   90.00
_cell.angle_gamma   90.00
#
_symmetry.space_group_name_H-M   'P 1'
#
loop_
_entity.id
_entity.type
_entity.pdbx_description
1 polymer ?
#
loop_
_entity_poly.entity_id
_entity_poly.type
_entity_poly.pdbx_seq_one_letter_code
_entity_poly.pdbx_strand_id
1 'polypeptide(L)'
;MSVVIKPTVSNIINLWFGADTPIRQYRIKLNPDLWVACQNIDQDFCPPSKIQQTENYRKSDKVAFAKAVQEQLGYIAGSNDN
;
A
#
# COMPACT_ATOMS: atom_id res chain seq x y z
N MET A 1 -11.13 19.50 4.97
CA MET A 1 -9.91 18.91 5.57
C MET A 1 -9.40 17.84 4.63
N SER A 2 -8.39 18.14 3.82
CA SER A 2 -7.76 17.17 2.93
C SER A 2 -6.73 16.40 3.75
N VAL A 3 -7.07 15.19 4.22
CA VAL A 3 -6.14 14.39 5.02
C VAL A 3 -5.23 13.62 4.07
N VAL A 4 -3.99 14.10 3.93
CA VAL A 4 -2.86 13.31 3.43
C VAL A 4 -2.66 12.15 4.40
N ILE A 5 -2.75 10.92 3.90
CA ILE A 5 -2.68 9.73 4.75
C ILE A 5 -1.22 9.36 4.96
N LYS A 6 -0.86 9.06 6.22
CA LYS A 6 0.45 8.46 6.49
C LYS A 6 0.51 7.10 5.79
N PRO A 7 1.61 6.77 5.08
CA PRO A 7 1.77 5.50 4.37
C PRO A 7 2.08 4.38 5.37
N THR A 8 1.16 4.12 6.31
CA THR A 8 1.23 2.97 7.22
C THR A 8 0.79 1.71 6.48
N VAL A 9 1.25 0.54 6.94
CA VAL A 9 0.89 -0.76 6.36
C VAL A 9 -0.62 -0.89 6.13
N SER A 10 -1.43 -0.59 7.15
CA SER A 10 -2.90 -0.66 7.04
C SER A 10 -3.48 0.33 6.04
N ASN A 11 -2.95 1.55 5.95
CA ASN A 11 -3.42 2.54 4.99
C ASN A 11 -3.08 2.15 3.56
N ILE A 12 -1.87 1.63 3.32
CA ILE A 12 -1.44 1.14 2.02
C ILE A 12 -2.31 -0.04 1.59
N ILE A 13 -2.51 -1.01 2.48
CA ILE A 13 -3.34 -2.18 2.19
C ILE A 13 -4.76 -1.76 1.81
N ASN A 14 -5.37 -0.87 2.59
CA ASN A 14 -6.73 -0.37 2.32
C ASN A 14 -6.80 0.49 1.05
N LEU A 15 -5.74 1.20 0.68
CA LEU A 15 -5.70 2.00 -0.52
C LEU A 15 -5.56 1.13 -1.78
N TRP A 16 -4.66 0.14 -1.75
CA TRP A 16 -4.33 -0.70 -2.91
C TRP A 16 -5.32 -1.86 -3.08
N PHE A 17 -5.53 -2.66 -2.03
CA PHE A 17 -6.38 -3.86 -2.07
C PHE A 17 -7.83 -3.61 -1.64
N GLY A 18 -8.18 -2.37 -1.31
CA GLY A 18 -9.54 -2.00 -0.94
C GLY A 18 -10.49 -1.97 -2.15
N ALA A 19 -11.79 -2.12 -1.89
CA ALA A 19 -12.81 -2.02 -2.92
C ALA A 19 -12.78 -0.66 -3.63
N ASP A 20 -13.09 -0.64 -4.93
CA ASP A 20 -13.24 0.61 -5.69
C ASP A 20 -14.49 1.36 -5.20
N THR A 21 -14.23 2.37 -4.38
CA THR A 21 -15.25 3.19 -3.75
C THR A 21 -14.94 4.66 -3.99
N PRO A 22 -15.94 5.55 -4.01
CA PRO A 22 -15.70 6.98 -4.16
C PRO A 22 -14.73 7.54 -3.12
N ILE A 23 -14.75 6.99 -1.90
CA ILE A 23 -13.82 7.40 -0.84
C ILE A 23 -12.38 6.94 -1.11
N ARG A 24 -12.17 5.76 -1.71
CA ARG A 24 -10.85 5.29 -2.15
C ARG A 24 -10.31 6.17 -3.28
N GLN A 25 -11.14 6.48 -4.28
CA GLN A 25 -10.78 7.39 -5.37
C GLN A 25 -10.40 8.79 -4.85
N TYR A 26 -11.13 9.29 -3.85
CA TYR A 26 -10.77 10.54 -3.18
C TYR A 26 -9.41 10.45 -2.46
N ARG A 27 -9.12 9.34 -1.75
CA ARG A 27 -7.81 9.12 -1.11
C ARG A 27 -6.67 9.03 -2.12
N ILE A 28 -6.89 8.39 -3.27
CA ILE A 28 -5.92 8.32 -4.37
C ILE A 28 -5.59 9.74 -4.87
N LYS A 29 -6.62 10.55 -5.15
CA LYS A 29 -6.44 11.95 -5.60
C LYS A 29 -5.67 12.81 -4.60
N LEU A 30 -5.83 12.57 -3.31
CA LEU A 30 -5.12 13.30 -2.26
C LEU A 30 -3.68 12.80 -2.02
N ASN A 31 -3.34 11.59 -2.47
CA ASN A 31 -2.06 10.96 -2.18
C ASN A 31 -1.47 10.34 -3.47
N PRO A 32 -1.19 11.16 -4.50
CA PRO A 32 -0.70 10.68 -5.79
C PRO A 32 0.66 9.97 -5.66
N ASP A 33 1.58 10.46 -4.84
CA ASP A 33 2.89 9.83 -4.62
C ASP A 33 2.77 8.42 -4.06
N LEU A 34 1.85 8.23 -3.11
CA LEU A 34 1.58 6.93 -2.53
C LEU A 34 0.97 5.97 -3.56
N TRP A 35 0.06 6.46 -4.40
CA TRP A 35 -0.53 5.66 -5.47
C TRP A 35 0.53 5.23 -6.49
N VAL A 36 1.39 6.15 -6.93
CA VAL A 36 2.48 5.86 -7.86
C VAL A 36 3.46 4.85 -7.27
N ALA A 37 3.81 4.96 -5.98
CA ALA A 37 4.66 3.98 -5.32
C ALA A 37 4.03 2.59 -5.29
N CYS A 38 2.73 2.48 -4.99
CA CYS A 38 2.02 1.21 -5.08
C CYS A 38 2.07 0.62 -6.50
N GLN A 39 1.85 1.44 -7.53
CA GLN A 39 1.92 0.98 -8.93
C GLN A 39 3.31 0.50 -9.30
N ASN A 40 4.35 1.20 -8.89
CA ASN A 40 5.74 0.82 -9.16
C ASN A 40 6.10 -0.50 -8.47
N ILE A 41 5.74 -0.67 -7.19
CA ILE A 41 5.97 -1.94 -6.49
C ILE A 41 5.21 -3.07 -7.16
N ASP A 42 3.96 -2.89 -7.55
CA ASP A 42 3.15 -3.97 -8.15
C ASP A 42 3.76 -4.57 -9.42
N GLN A 43 4.54 -3.81 -10.19
CA GLN A 43 5.24 -4.31 -11.38
C GLN A 43 6.38 -5.28 -11.05
N ASP A 44 7.15 -5.01 -9.99
CA ASP A 44 8.36 -5.77 -9.63
C ASP A 44 8.18 -6.64 -8.38
N PHE A 45 7.02 -6.58 -7.72
CA PHE A 45 6.79 -7.24 -6.44
C PHE A 45 6.66 -8.75 -6.61
N CYS A 46 7.55 -9.49 -5.93
CA CYS A 46 7.45 -10.93 -5.80
C CYS A 46 6.82 -11.29 -4.43
N PRO A 47 5.55 -11.72 -4.40
CA PRO A 47 4.88 -12.07 -3.14
C PRO A 47 5.51 -13.32 -2.52
N PRO A 48 5.64 -13.38 -1.18
CA PRO A 48 6.24 -14.53 -0.50
C PRO A 48 5.46 -15.83 -0.72
N SER A 49 4.14 -15.76 -0.92
CA SER A 49 3.31 -16.93 -1.23
C SER A 49 3.43 -17.39 -2.70
N LYS A 50 4.19 -16.69 -3.55
CA LYS A 50 4.31 -16.93 -5.01
C LYS A 50 3.00 -16.80 -5.79
N ILE A 51 1.95 -16.26 -5.17
CA ILE A 51 0.66 -15.98 -5.81
C ILE A 51 0.80 -14.68 -6.58
N GLN A 52 0.82 -14.71 -7.91
CA GLN A 52 0.99 -13.49 -8.72
C GLN A 52 -0.27 -12.63 -8.81
N GLN A 53 -1.45 -13.21 -8.54
CA GLN A 53 -2.71 -12.49 -8.66
C GLN A 53 -3.02 -11.72 -7.36
N THR A 54 -3.07 -10.39 -7.46
CA THR A 54 -3.32 -9.44 -6.37
C THR A 54 -4.62 -9.72 -5.60
N GLU A 55 -5.64 -10.26 -6.28
CA GLU A 55 -6.92 -10.70 -5.69
C GLU A 55 -6.75 -11.88 -4.71
N ASN A 56 -5.75 -12.73 -4.93
CA ASN A 56 -5.48 -13.94 -4.18
C ASN A 56 -4.38 -13.74 -3.11
N TYR A 57 -3.91 -12.51 -2.94
CA TYR A 57 -2.88 -12.19 -1.94
C TYR A 57 -3.38 -12.50 -0.53
N ARG A 58 -2.59 -13.29 0.20
CA ARG A 58 -2.83 -13.56 1.61
C ARG A 58 -2.47 -12.33 2.43
N LYS A 59 -2.85 -12.34 3.71
CA LYS A 59 -2.48 -11.28 4.66
C LYS A 59 -0.97 -11.02 4.67
N SER A 60 -0.16 -12.08 4.60
CA SER A 60 1.31 -11.99 4.52
C SER A 60 1.79 -11.25 3.26
N ASP A 61 1.20 -11.54 2.09
CA ASP A 61 1.57 -10.90 0.82
C ASP A 61 1.20 -9.42 0.84
N LYS A 62 0.00 -9.08 1.32
CA LYS A 62 -0.46 -7.69 1.46
C LYS A 62 0.43 -6.87 2.40
N VAL A 63 0.88 -7.46 3.50
CA VAL A 63 1.81 -6.81 4.44
C VAL A 63 3.19 -6.64 3.81
N ALA A 64 3.71 -7.65 3.12
CA ALA A 64 5.00 -7.57 2.44
C ALA A 64 4.97 -6.51 1.32
N PHE A 65 3.89 -6.44 0.54
CA PHE A 65 3.68 -5.40 -0.46
C PHE A 65 3.71 -4.01 0.17
N ALA A 66 2.94 -3.81 1.24
CA ALA A 66 2.87 -2.52 1.90
C ALA A 66 4.22 -2.09 2.50
N LYS A 67 5.03 -3.03 3.01
CA LYS A 67 6.40 -2.75 3.47
C LYS A 67 7.31 -2.32 2.31
N ALA A 68 7.24 -3.02 1.17
CA ALA A 68 8.02 -2.64 -0.01
C ALA A 68 7.65 -1.21 -0.49
N VAL A 69 6.36 -0.84 -0.45
CA VAL A 69 5.91 0.52 -0.75
C VAL A 69 6.45 1.54 0.25
N GLN A 70 6.47 1.20 1.55
CA GLN A 70 7.07 2.06 2.58
C GLN A 70 8.56 2.28 2.33
N GLU A 71 9.31 1.22 2.00
CA GLU A 71 10.73 1.29 1.68
C GLU A 71 10.99 2.20 0.46
N GLN A 72 10.19 2.06 -0.61
CA GLN A 72 10.29 2.94 -1.79
C GLN A 72 10.05 4.42 -1.46
N LEU A 73 9.10 4.71 -0.57
CA LEU A 73 8.81 6.08 -0.14
C LEU A 73 9.81 6.62 0.89
N GLY A 74 10.81 5.83 1.29
CA GLY A 74 11.73 6.19 2.37
C GLY A 74 11.05 6.25 3.74
N TYR A 75 9.85 5.68 3.87
CA TYR A 75 9.10 5.60 5.12
C TYR A 75 9.58 4.38 5.92
N ILE A 76 10.83 4.42 6.37
CA ILE A 76 11.34 3.42 7.30
C ILE A 76 10.53 3.59 8.58
N ALA A 77 9.65 2.64 8.88
CA ALA A 77 8.85 2.66 10.09
C ALA A 77 9.75 2.54 11.32
N GLY A 78 10.29 3.66 11.80
CA GLY A 78 10.68 3.86 13.19
C GLY A 78 9.45 3.96 14.08
N SER A 79 8.48 3.06 13.91
CA SER A 79 7.29 2.99 14.75
C SER A 79 7.56 2.00 15.88
N ASN A 80 8.15 2.52 16.95
CA ASN A 80 7.85 2.08 18.30
C ASN A 80 6.32 2.07 18.44
N ASP A 81 5.73 0.89 18.40
CA ASP A 81 4.40 0.64 18.93
C ASP A 81 4.63 0.28 20.41
N ASN A 82 4.37 1.23 21.30
CA ASN A 82 4.33 1.04 22.75
C ASN A 82 2.88 1.05 23.22
#